data_AF-A0A554XCS7-F1
#
_entry.id   AF-A0A554XCS7-F1
#
_cell.length_a   1.000
_cell.length_b   1.000
_cell.length_c   1.000
_cell.angle_alpha   90.00
_cell.angle_beta   90.00
_cell.angle_gamma   90.00
#
_symmetry.space_group_name_H-M   'P 1'
#
loop_
_entity.id
_entity.type
_entity.pdbx_description
1 polymer ?
#
loop_
_entity_poly.entity_id
_entity_poly.type
_entity_poly.pdbx_seq_one_letter_code
_entity_poly.pdbx_strand_id
1 'polypeptide(L)'
;MRWLIWVGFALVWGVWTAGVAVAAQLLGWLASVLGAGDGGNVAQAVQAIPWPAWLLAWVDRAWLDTMAAAVAQSWAWLTKVLPVAATVAGWLVPLAWVVWGLGTAVLLAGAIGLHWLVGRLPTHRTVVWGTVDGGRRH
;
A
#
# COMPACT_ATOMS: atom_id res chain seq x y z
N MET A 1 17.56 13.26 -12.42
CA MET A 1 16.29 13.29 -11.65
C MET A 1 15.31 12.17 -12.02
N ARG A 2 15.31 11.69 -13.27
CA ARG A 2 14.40 10.66 -13.79
C ARG A 2 14.42 9.31 -13.04
N TRP A 3 15.56 8.90 -12.50
CA TRP A 3 15.72 7.62 -11.77
C TRP A 3 15.00 7.62 -10.40
N LEU A 4 14.98 8.75 -9.68
CA LEU A 4 14.35 8.83 -8.36
C LEU A 4 12.83 8.57 -8.42
N ILE A 5 12.17 8.98 -9.51
CA ILE A 5 10.73 8.74 -9.72
C ILE A 5 10.46 7.24 -9.83
N TRP A 6 11.32 6.50 -10.54
CA TRP A 6 11.20 5.06 -10.68
C TRP A 6 11.49 4.31 -9.39
N VAL A 7 12.45 4.78 -8.58
CA VAL A 7 12.73 4.20 -7.25
C VAL A 7 11.55 4.41 -6.31
N GLY A 8 11.01 5.63 -6.25
CA GLY A 8 9.82 5.94 -5.44
C GLY A 8 8.62 5.10 -5.87
N PHE A 9 8.38 5.00 -7.18
CA PHE A 9 7.35 4.12 -7.73
C PHE A 9 7.58 2.66 -7.33
N ALA A 10 8.80 2.13 -7.51
CA ALA A 10 9.11 0.73 -7.20
C ALA A 10 8.90 0.40 -5.71
N LEU A 11 9.25 1.32 -4.82
CA LEU A 11 9.02 1.17 -3.38
C LEU A 11 7.52 1.13 -3.05
N VAL A 12 6.75 2.10 -3.55
CA VAL A 12 5.30 2.18 -3.30
C VAL A 12 4.58 0.98 -3.94
N TRP A 13 4.98 0.59 -5.14
CA TRP A 13 4.45 -0.57 -5.85
C TRP A 13 4.79 -1.88 -5.15
N GLY A 14 6.00 -2.00 -4.61
CA GLY A 14 6.42 -3.15 -3.80
C GLY A 14 5.58 -3.29 -2.53
N VAL A 15 5.38 -2.20 -1.79
CA VAL A 15 4.53 -2.18 -0.59
C VAL A 15 3.07 -2.50 -0.93
N TRP A 16 2.53 -1.91 -2.00
CA TRP A 16 1.18 -2.22 -2.49
C TRP A 16 1.03 -3.70 -2.85
N THR A 17 1.98 -4.24 -3.61
CA THR A 17 1.96 -5.65 -4.04
C THR A 17 2.09 -6.61 -2.86
N ALA A 18 2.98 -6.31 -1.91
CA ALA A 18 3.10 -7.09 -0.67
C ALA A 18 1.79 -7.05 0.15
N GLY A 19 1.17 -5.87 0.26
CA GLY A 19 -0.12 -5.71 0.95
C GLY A 19 -1.23 -6.55 0.33
N VAL A 20 -1.35 -6.55 -1.00
CA VAL A 20 -2.37 -7.38 -1.67
C VAL A 20 -2.03 -8.87 -1.62
N ALA A 21 -0.75 -9.26 -1.69
CA ALA A 21 -0.34 -10.66 -1.54
C ALA A 21 -0.73 -11.22 -0.17
N VAL A 22 -0.44 -10.47 0.90
CA VAL A 22 -0.85 -10.80 2.27
C VAL A 22 -2.37 -10.87 2.38
N ALA A 23 -3.09 -9.90 1.82
CA ALA A 23 -4.55 -9.90 1.82
C ALA A 23 -5.14 -11.12 1.07
N ALA A 24 -4.57 -11.50 -0.08
CA ALA A 24 -5.02 -12.66 -0.84
C ALA A 24 -4.76 -13.98 -0.09
N GLN A 25 -3.61 -14.10 0.58
CA GLN A 25 -3.31 -15.25 1.44
C GLN A 25 -4.24 -15.32 2.65
N LEU A 26 -4.54 -14.19 3.27
CA LEU A 26 -5.51 -14.11 4.37
C LEU A 26 -6.92 -14.48 3.90
N LEU A 27 -7.35 -14.03 2.72
CA LEU A 27 -8.65 -14.40 2.13
C LEU A 27 -8.73 -15.89 1.78
N GLY A 28 -7.64 -16.46 1.25
CA GLY A 28 -7.55 -17.91 0.97
C GLY A 28 -7.60 -18.75 2.24
N TRP A 29 -6.84 -18.35 3.27
CA TRP A 29 -6.90 -18.97 4.59
C TRP A 29 -8.29 -18.86 5.19
N LEU A 30 -8.92 -17.68 5.12
CA LEU A 30 -10.26 -17.46 5.63
C LEU A 30 -11.28 -18.37 4.93
N ALA A 31 -11.25 -18.47 3.60
CA ALA A 31 -12.13 -19.38 2.86
C ALA A 31 -11.99 -20.84 3.34
N SER A 32 -10.78 -21.28 3.70
CA SER A 32 -10.54 -22.62 4.24
C SER A 32 -11.13 -22.84 5.65
N VAL A 33 -11.03 -21.85 6.53
CA VAL A 33 -11.59 -21.87 7.89
C VAL A 33 -13.12 -21.89 7.86
N LEU A 34 -13.71 -21.11 6.95
CA LEU A 34 -15.17 -21.06 6.78
C LEU A 34 -15.73 -22.36 6.22
N GLY A 35 -15.00 -23.03 5.33
CA GLY A 35 -15.36 -24.37 4.85
C GLY A 35 -15.33 -25.43 5.95
N ALA A 36 -14.52 -25.23 7.01
CA ALA A 36 -14.42 -26.13 8.15
C ALA A 36 -15.45 -25.86 9.27
N GLY A 37 -16.15 -24.71 9.25
CA GLY A 37 -17.16 -24.35 10.26
C GLY A 37 -16.61 -23.79 11.57
N ASP A 38 -15.29 -23.73 11.74
CA ASP A 38 -14.60 -23.24 12.93
C ASP A 38 -14.44 -21.71 12.90
N GLY A 39 -15.56 -21.00 12.93
CA GLY A 39 -15.61 -19.54 13.08
C GLY A 39 -15.26 -19.10 14.51
N GLY A 40 -14.02 -19.33 14.94
CA GLY A 40 -13.53 -18.92 16.26
C GLY A 40 -13.72 -17.41 16.52
N ASN A 41 -13.87 -17.04 17.79
CA ASN A 41 -14.14 -15.66 18.20
C ASN A 41 -12.87 -14.77 18.10
N VAL A 42 -12.53 -14.34 16.88
CA VAL A 42 -11.35 -13.49 16.58
C VAL A 42 -11.37 -12.19 17.38
N ALA A 43 -12.55 -11.63 17.68
CA ALA A 43 -12.66 -10.43 18.51
C ALA A 43 -12.10 -10.65 19.92
N GLN A 44 -12.35 -11.80 20.53
CA GLN A 44 -11.75 -12.15 21.82
C GLN A 44 -10.25 -12.43 21.70
N ALA A 45 -9.82 -13.12 20.63
CA ALA A 45 -8.41 -13.41 20.41
C ALA A 45 -7.56 -12.15 20.25
N VAL A 46 -8.05 -11.14 19.51
CA VAL A 46 -7.35 -9.87 19.27
C VAL A 46 -7.25 -9.03 20.53
N GLN A 47 -8.28 -9.01 21.37
CA GLN A 47 -8.23 -8.29 22.65
C GLN A 47 -7.35 -8.96 23.71
N ALA A 48 -7.10 -10.26 23.57
CA ALA A 48 -6.24 -11.01 24.47
C ALA A 48 -4.74 -10.94 24.12
N ILE A 49 -4.35 -10.27 23.01
CA ILE A 49 -2.95 -10.18 22.59
C ILE A 49 -2.17 -9.29 23.58
N PRO A 50 -1.19 -9.85 24.33
CA PRO A 50 -0.31 -9.02 25.14
C PRO A 50 0.68 -8.32 24.21
N TRP A 51 0.68 -6.98 24.24
CA TRP A 51 1.55 -6.19 23.38
C TRP A 51 2.99 -6.16 23.91
N PRO A 52 4.00 -6.51 23.10
CA PRO A 52 5.38 -6.52 23.55
C PRO A 52 5.88 -5.13 23.98
N ALA A 53 6.66 -5.06 25.06
CA ALA A 53 7.18 -3.79 25.58
C ALA A 53 8.03 -3.02 24.56
N TRP A 54 8.78 -3.72 23.70
CA TRP A 54 9.55 -3.07 22.63
C TRP A 54 8.65 -2.34 21.64
N LEU A 55 7.44 -2.84 21.35
CA LEU A 55 6.50 -2.21 20.41
C LEU A 55 5.92 -0.91 20.99
N LEU A 56 5.67 -0.90 22.30
CA LEU A 56 5.18 0.26 23.03
C LEU A 56 6.21 1.40 23.14
N ALA A 57 7.49 1.10 22.93
CA ALA A 57 8.53 2.12 22.85
C ALA A 57 8.46 2.93 21.55
N TRP A 58 7.81 2.39 20.50
CA TRP A 58 7.72 3.02 19.17
C TRP A 58 6.31 3.50 18.83
N VAL A 59 5.28 2.88 19.42
CA VAL A 59 3.88 3.07 19.03
C VAL A 59 3.01 3.30 20.26
N ASP A 60 2.20 4.35 20.21
CA ASP A 60 1.25 4.69 21.27
C ASP A 60 0.23 3.56 21.50
N ARG A 61 -0.02 3.27 22.77
CA ARG A 61 -0.96 2.22 23.23
C ARG A 61 -2.36 2.44 22.66
N ALA A 62 -2.87 3.66 22.68
CA ALA A 62 -4.20 3.99 22.18
C ALA A 62 -4.32 3.76 20.68
N TRP A 63 -3.23 3.94 19.93
CA TRP A 63 -3.22 3.65 18.49
C TRP A 63 -3.28 2.15 18.20
N LEU A 64 -2.55 1.34 18.98
CA LEU A 64 -2.61 -0.13 18.90
C LEU A 64 -4.00 -0.66 19.26
N ASP A 65 -4.63 -0.10 20.29
CA ASP A 65 -5.97 -0.49 20.72
C ASP A 65 -7.03 -0.08 19.67
N THR A 66 -6.84 1.07 19.02
CA THR A 66 -7.69 1.50 17.88
C THR A 66 -7.55 0.56 16.69
N MET A 67 -6.33 0.13 16.37
CA MET A 67 -6.08 -0.87 15.31
C MET A 67 -6.73 -2.22 15.66
N ALA A 68 -6.59 -2.67 16.91
CA ALA A 68 -7.24 -3.89 17.40
C ALA A 68 -8.77 -3.81 17.30
N ALA A 69 -9.35 -2.67 17.68
CA ALA A 69 -10.78 -2.41 17.54
C ALA A 69 -11.21 -2.38 16.07
N ALA A 70 -10.43 -1.77 15.18
CA ALA A 70 -10.70 -1.76 13.74
C ALA A 70 -10.70 -3.18 13.15
N VAL A 71 -9.73 -4.02 13.54
CA VAL A 71 -9.68 -5.43 13.13
C VAL A 71 -10.88 -6.21 13.63
N ALA A 72 -11.26 -6.04 14.90
CA ALA A 72 -12.45 -6.68 15.48
C ALA A 72 -13.74 -6.22 14.78
N GLN A 73 -13.85 -4.92 14.48
CA GLN A 73 -14.98 -4.33 13.74
C GLN A 73 -15.07 -4.91 12.32
N SER A 74 -13.94 -5.03 11.62
CA SER A 74 -13.86 -5.64 10.29
C SER A 74 -14.27 -7.11 10.34
N TRP A 75 -13.82 -7.87 11.34
CA TRP A 75 -14.23 -9.26 11.53
C TRP A 75 -15.74 -9.40 11.79
N ALA A 76 -16.30 -8.56 12.67
CA ALA A 76 -17.74 -8.56 12.96
C ALA A 76 -18.59 -8.16 11.74
N TRP A 77 -18.08 -7.28 10.89
CA TRP A 77 -18.70 -6.98 9.60
C TRP A 77 -18.63 -8.18 8.65
N LEU A 78 -17.47 -8.83 8.58
CA LEU A 78 -17.22 -9.97 7.72
C LEU A 78 -18.14 -11.14 8.08
N THR A 79 -18.28 -11.47 9.36
CA THR A 79 -19.17 -12.55 9.82
C THR A 79 -20.66 -12.29 9.54
N LYS A 80 -21.08 -11.01 9.48
CA LYS A 80 -22.44 -10.63 9.07
C LYS A 80 -22.70 -10.80 7.57
N VAL A 81 -21.68 -10.57 6.74
CA VAL A 81 -21.77 -10.69 5.27
C VAL A 81 -21.45 -12.11 4.78
N LEU A 82 -20.78 -12.91 5.62
CA LEU A 82 -20.39 -14.31 5.40
C LEU A 82 -21.48 -15.24 4.86
N PRO A 83 -22.75 -15.19 5.35
CA PRO A 83 -23.82 -16.04 4.82
C PRO A 83 -24.09 -15.79 3.32
N VAL A 84 -23.83 -14.57 2.84
CA VAL A 84 -23.89 -14.20 1.42
C VAL A 84 -22.55 -14.48 0.71
N ALA A 85 -21.43 -14.38 1.44
CA ALA A 85 -20.09 -14.60 0.91
C ALA A 85 -19.71 -16.08 0.75
N ALA A 86 -20.37 -17.03 1.43
CA ALA A 86 -20.14 -18.46 1.22
C ALA A 86 -20.39 -18.88 -0.25
N THR A 87 -21.33 -18.22 -0.93
CA THR A 87 -21.61 -18.38 -2.36
C THR A 87 -20.58 -17.68 -3.27
N VAL A 88 -19.80 -16.75 -2.72
CA VAL A 88 -18.84 -15.87 -3.42
C VAL A 88 -17.38 -16.17 -3.00
N ALA A 89 -17.15 -17.13 -2.11
CA ALA A 89 -15.84 -17.41 -1.53
C ALA A 89 -14.77 -17.75 -2.58
N GLY A 90 -15.18 -18.40 -3.69
CA GLY A 90 -14.31 -18.65 -4.84
C GLY A 90 -13.88 -17.40 -5.62
N TRP A 91 -14.60 -16.28 -5.48
CA TRP A 91 -14.34 -15.00 -6.16
C TRP A 91 -13.53 -14.01 -5.33
N LEU A 92 -13.32 -14.27 -4.03
CA LEU A 92 -12.55 -13.39 -3.15
C LEU A 92 -11.11 -13.21 -3.64
N VAL A 93 -10.46 -14.30 -4.04
CA VAL A 93 -9.09 -14.27 -4.57
C VAL A 93 -9.02 -13.54 -5.93
N PRO A 94 -9.88 -13.87 -6.93
CA PRO A 94 -9.98 -13.07 -8.16
C PRO A 94 -10.21 -11.58 -7.94
N LEU A 95 -11.10 -11.19 -7.02
CA LEU A 95 -11.36 -9.78 -6.70
C LEU A 95 -10.15 -9.07 -6.10
N ALA A 96 -9.39 -9.75 -5.24
CA ALA A 96 -8.13 -9.21 -4.71
C ALA A 96 -7.13 -8.88 -5.83
N TRP A 97 -7.04 -9.73 -6.85
CA TRP A 97 -6.22 -9.46 -8.03
C TRP A 97 -6.75 -8.31 -8.90
N VAL A 98 -8.07 -8.16 -9.03
CA VAL A 98 -8.67 -6.99 -9.71
C VAL A 98 -8.32 -5.69 -8.99
N VAL A 99 -8.43 -5.67 -7.65
CA VAL A 99 -8.04 -4.52 -6.83
C VAL A 99 -6.54 -4.23 -6.98
N TRP A 100 -5.69 -5.26 -6.94
CA TRP A 100 -4.24 -5.11 -7.20
C TRP A 100 -3.96 -4.48 -8.56
N GLY A 101 -4.61 -4.98 -9.61
CA GLY A 101 -4.42 -4.51 -10.98
C GLY A 101 -4.84 -3.06 -11.15
N LEU A 102 -6.00 -2.69 -10.58
CA LEU A 102 -6.49 -1.32 -10.61
C LEU A 102 -5.55 -0.36 -9.85
N GLY A 103 -5.12 -0.73 -8.65
CA GLY A 103 -4.18 0.07 -7.86
C GLY A 103 -2.82 0.23 -8.57
N THR A 104 -2.33 -0.84 -9.19
CA THR A 104 -1.09 -0.82 -9.98
C THR A 104 -1.23 0.11 -11.19
N ALA A 105 -2.35 0.05 -11.91
CA ALA A 105 -2.61 0.90 -13.07
C ALA A 105 -2.63 2.40 -12.69
N VAL A 106 -3.27 2.74 -11.56
CA VAL A 106 -3.30 4.12 -11.04
C VAL A 106 -1.90 4.60 -10.65
N LEU A 107 -1.14 3.78 -9.92
CA LEU A 107 0.25 4.10 -9.54
C LEU A 107 1.13 4.33 -10.77
N LEU A 108 0.97 3.47 -11.80
CA LEU A 108 1.73 3.57 -13.03
C LEU A 108 1.36 4.82 -13.83
N ALA A 109 0.06 5.13 -13.92
CA ALA A 109 -0.42 6.36 -14.55
C ALA A 109 0.12 7.62 -13.84
N GLY A 110 0.17 7.61 -12.51
CA GLY A 110 0.77 8.69 -11.71
C GLY A 110 2.27 8.87 -11.99
N ALA A 111 3.03 7.78 -12.06
CA ALA A 111 4.46 7.82 -12.37
C ALA A 111 4.73 8.36 -13.79
N ILE A 112 3.93 7.93 -14.79
CA ILE A 112 4.02 8.42 -16.17
C ILE A 112 3.68 9.92 -16.24
N GLY A 113 2.60 10.33 -15.57
CA GLY A 113 2.17 11.73 -15.51
C GLY A 113 3.24 12.64 -14.89
N LEU A 114 3.86 12.20 -13.79
CA LEU A 114 4.95 12.92 -13.14
C LEU A 114 6.18 13.02 -14.05
N HIS A 115 6.47 11.97 -14.82
CA HIS A 115 7.58 11.97 -15.79
C HIS A 115 7.37 12.98 -16.92
N TRP A 116 6.13 13.05 -17.40
CA TRP A 116 5.73 13.99 -18.45
C TRP A 116 5.79 15.44 -17.94
N LEU A 117 5.34 15.69 -16.72
CA LEU A 117 5.36 17.01 -16.10
C LEU A 117 6.78 17.52 -15.84
N VAL A 118 7.67 16.66 -15.33
CA VAL A 118 9.09 16.97 -15.12
C VAL A 118 9.81 17.23 -16.45
N GLY A 119 9.42 16.54 -17.52
CA GLY A 119 9.94 16.79 -18.87
C GLY A 119 9.52 18.13 -19.48
N ARG A 120 8.48 18.79 -18.93
CA ARG A 120 8.00 20.11 -19.36
C ARG A 120 8.53 21.27 -18.54
N LEU A 121 9.23 21.01 -17.43
CA LEU A 121 9.83 22.08 -16.64
C LEU A 121 11.02 22.67 -17.41
N PRO A 122 11.05 24.00 -17.64
CA PRO A 122 12.19 24.66 -18.24
C PRO A 122 13.39 24.42 -17.33
N THR A 123 14.35 23.63 -17.80
CA THR A 123 15.64 23.54 -17.12
C THR A 123 16.27 24.91 -17.32
N HIS A 124 16.32 25.72 -16.27
CA HIS A 124 17.00 27.01 -16.29
C HIS A 124 18.48 26.73 -16.50
N ARG A 125 18.88 26.57 -17.76
CA ARG A 125 20.28 26.46 -18.16
C ARG A 125 20.85 27.83 -17.85
N THR A 126 21.55 27.93 -16.72
CA THR A 126 22.32 29.10 -16.37
C THR A 126 23.28 29.36 -17.53
N VAL A 127 22.92 30.31 -18.38
CA VAL A 127 23.81 30.83 -19.40
C VAL A 127 24.94 31.49 -18.63
N VAL A 128 26.10 30.82 -18.57
CA VAL A 128 27.34 31.44 -18.15
C VAL A 128 27.65 32.48 -19.21
N TRP A 129 27.25 33.73 -18.92
CA TRP A 129 27.60 34.89 -19.74
C TRP A 129 29.11 35.07 -19.72
N GLY A 130 29.63 35.40 -20.90
CA GLY A 130 31.05 35.38 -21.21
C GLY A 130 31.92 36.27 -20.34
N THR A 131 33.18 35.89 -20.21
CA THR A 131 34.25 36.88 -20.13
C THR A 131 34.56 37.33 -21.55
N VAL A 132 34.29 38.61 -21.77
CA VAL A 132 34.44 39.38 -22.99
C VAL A 132 35.90 39.42 -23.45
N ASP A 133 36.09 39.29 -24.77
CA ASP A 133 37.31 39.65 -25.49
C ASP A 133 37.82 41.03 -25.07
N GLY A 134 38.90 41.03 -24.29
CA GLY A 134 39.69 42.22 -23.99
C GLY A 134 40.71 42.47 -25.09
N GLY A 135 40.29 43.07 -26.20
CA GLY A 135 41.25 43.60 -27.17
C GLY A 135 42.08 44.75 -26.58
N ARG A 136 43.40 44.74 -26.79
CA ARG A 136 44.22 45.93 -27.14
C ARG A 136 45.70 45.59 -27.36
N ARG A 137 46.16 46.00 -28.55
CA ARG A 137 47.44 46.65 -28.90
C ARG A 137 48.70 45.82 -28.71
N HIS A 138 49.39 45.51 -29.80
CA HIS A 138 50.64 46.18 -30.19
C HIS A 138 50.77 46.19 -31.71
#